data_AF-A0A6M2DYM7-F1
#
_entry.id   AF-A0A6M2DYM7-F1
#
_cell.length_a   1.000
_cell.length_b   1.000
_cell.length_c   1.000
_cell.angle_alpha   90.00
_cell.angle_beta   90.00
_cell.angle_gamma   90.00
#
_symmetry.space_group_name_H-M   'P 1'
#
loop_
_entity.id
_entity.type
_entity.pdbx_description
1 polymer ?
#
loop_
_entity_poly.entity_id
_entity_poly.type
_entity_poly.pdbx_seq_one_letter_code
_entity_poly.pdbx_strand_id
1 'polypeptide(L)'
;MSKLIYKILIFMGFVMLCHTAISAARHRSFLRNMDAEFTTLPIDITLQGVISLCLLMFSILQAGDEFKEIRACVDLGARFWETNRNITSFYKFNHRGKVVSCQQ
;
A
#
# COMPACT_ATOMS: atom_id res chain seq x y z
N MET A 1 2.23 8.85 9.72
CA MET A 1 2.50 7.40 9.80
C MET A 1 3.30 7.00 8.58
N SER A 2 4.48 6.40 8.72
CA SER A 2 5.32 6.02 7.59
C SER A 2 4.60 4.97 6.72
N LYS A 3 4.58 5.16 5.38
CA LYS A 3 3.94 4.24 4.41
C LYS A 3 4.41 2.78 4.58
N LEU A 4 5.59 2.57 5.17
CA LEU A 4 6.13 1.26 5.52
C LEU A 4 5.29 0.51 6.57
N ILE A 5 4.75 1.21 7.56
CA ILE A 5 3.95 0.60 8.64
C ILE A 5 2.70 -0.07 8.06
N TYR A 6 1.98 0.61 7.16
CA TYR A 6 0.79 0.04 6.53
C TYR A 6 1.11 -1.16 5.63
N LYS A 7 2.25 -1.17 4.95
CA LYS A 7 2.71 -2.35 4.20
C LYS A 7 2.99 -3.55 5.10
N ILE A 8 3.61 -3.33 6.26
CA ILE A 8 3.84 -4.37 7.27
C ILE A 8 2.50 -4.86 7.84
N LEU A 9 1.56 -3.95 8.13
CA LEU A 9 0.23 -4.30 8.62
C LEU A 9 -0.57 -5.11 7.61
N ILE A 10 -0.49 -4.80 6.30
CA ILE A 10 -1.10 -5.62 5.24
C ILE A 10 -0.53 -7.04 5.27
N PHE A 11 0.80 -7.19 5.32
CA PHE A 11 1.44 -8.50 5.38
C PHE A 11 1.01 -9.29 6.62
N MET A 12 1.04 -8.65 7.79
CA MET A 12 0.58 -9.26 9.05
C MET A 12 -0.90 -9.65 9.01
N GLY A 13 -1.77 -8.79 8.48
CA GLY A 13 -3.19 -9.06 8.30
C GLY A 13 -3.43 -10.29 7.41
N PHE A 14 -2.66 -10.43 6.33
CA PHE A 14 -2.75 -11.58 5.43
C PHE A 14 -2.30 -12.87 6.12
N VAL A 15 -1.19 -12.81 6.88
CA VAL A 15 -0.71 -13.95 7.68
C VAL A 15 -1.74 -14.37 8.72
N MET A 16 -2.38 -13.43 9.43
CA MET A 16 -3.43 -13.73 10.40
C MET A 16 -4.68 -14.33 9.74
N LEU A 17 -5.06 -13.85 8.56
CA LEU A 17 -6.19 -14.39 7.81
C LEU A 17 -5.90 -15.83 7.35
N CYS A 18 -4.70 -16.09 6.82
CA CYS A 18 -4.24 -17.44 6.49
C CYS A 18 -4.18 -18.36 7.71
N HIS A 19 -3.69 -17.87 8.85
CA HIS A 19 -3.69 -18.61 10.11
C HIS A 19 -5.10 -19.02 10.52
N THR A 20 -6.06 -18.10 10.44
CA THR A 20 -7.47 -18.40 10.73
C THR A 20 -8.04 -19.46 9.79
N ALA A 21 -7.74 -19.37 8.49
CA ALA A 21 -8.18 -20.35 7.50
C ALA A 21 -7.61 -21.75 7.79
N ILE A 22 -6.33 -21.84 8.16
CA ILE A 22 -5.69 -23.09 8.57
C ILE A 22 -6.36 -23.65 9.83
N SER A 23 -6.60 -22.82 10.84
CA SER A 23 -7.29 -23.24 12.08
C SER A 23 -8.69 -23.77 11.80
N ALA A 24 -9.47 -23.10 10.95
CA ALA A 24 -10.79 -23.57 10.53
C ALA A 24 -10.72 -24.91 9.77
N ALA A 25 -9.76 -25.05 8.84
CA ALA A 25 -9.57 -26.29 8.09
C ALA A 25 -9.14 -27.47 8.98
N ARG A 26 -8.26 -27.22 9.96
CA ARG A 26 -7.86 -28.22 10.97
C ARG A 26 -9.03 -28.62 11.84
N HIS A 27 -9.84 -27.66 12.31
CA HIS A 27 -11.02 -27.95 13.13
C HIS A 27 -12.02 -28.84 12.38
N ARG A 28 -12.28 -28.55 11.10
CA ARG A 28 -13.17 -29.38 10.27
C ARG A 28 -12.61 -30.78 10.04
N SER A 29 -11.31 -30.89 9.78
CA SER A 29 -10.65 -32.18 9.58
C SER A 29 -10.63 -33.02 10.86
N PHE A 30 -10.44 -32.38 12.01
CA PHE A 30 -10.48 -33.01 13.32
C PHE A 30 -11.85 -33.61 13.62
N LEU A 31 -12.94 -32.84 13.43
CA LEU A 31 -14.30 -33.33 13.64
C LEU A 31 -14.63 -34.52 12.74
N ARG A 32 -14.22 -34.46 11.46
CA ARG A 32 -14.37 -35.58 10.53
C ARG A 32 -13.64 -36.83 11.02
N ASN A 33 -12.42 -36.69 11.54
CA ASN A 33 -11.65 -37.83 12.03
C ASN A 33 -12.21 -38.42 13.33
N MET A 34 -13.01 -37.66 14.07
CA MET A 34 -13.70 -38.11 15.29
C MET A 34 -15.13 -38.59 15.03
N ASP A 35 -15.55 -38.67 13.77
CA ASP A 35 -16.93 -38.98 13.36
C ASP A 35 -17.98 -38.10 14.09
N ALA A 36 -17.58 -36.89 14.48
CA ALA A 36 -18.42 -35.94 15.18
C ALA A 36 -19.13 -35.01 14.17
N GLU A 37 -20.40 -34.69 14.44
CA GLU A 37 -21.16 -33.78 13.60
C GLU A 37 -20.64 -32.34 13.71
N PHE A 38 -20.55 -31.65 12.57
CA PHE A 38 -20.17 -30.24 12.53
C PHE A 38 -21.38 -29.38 12.90
N THR A 39 -21.38 -28.86 14.13
CA THR A 39 -22.45 -27.97 14.61
C THR A 39 -22.12 -26.51 14.31
N THR A 40 -21.02 -26.00 14.87
CA THR A 40 -20.63 -24.59 14.77
C THR A 40 -19.11 -24.41 14.82
N LEU A 41 -18.60 -23.37 14.17
CA LEU A 41 -17.20 -22.99 14.29
C LEU A 41 -16.95 -22.30 15.65
N PRO A 42 -15.84 -22.61 16.35
CA PRO A 42 -15.49 -21.94 17.59
C PRO A 42 -15.45 -20.42 17.45
N ILE A 43 -16.03 -19.73 18.44
CA ILE A 43 -16.15 -18.25 18.45
C ILE A 43 -14.80 -17.55 18.31
N ASP A 44 -13.73 -18.14 18.86
CA ASP A 44 -12.37 -17.62 18.80
C ASP A 44 -11.84 -17.54 17.35
N ILE A 45 -12.04 -18.61 16.56
CA ILE A 45 -11.63 -18.67 15.15
C ILE A 45 -12.44 -17.66 14.32
N THR A 46 -13.75 -17.55 14.58
CA THR A 46 -14.60 -16.58 13.89
C THR A 46 -14.18 -15.14 14.21
N LEU A 47 -13.93 -14.83 15.49
CA LEU A 47 -13.51 -13.50 15.92
C LEU A 47 -12.13 -13.13 15.36
N GLN A 48 -11.17 -14.05 15.38
CA GLN A 48 -9.85 -13.85 14.79
C GLN A 48 -9.95 -13.59 13.27
N GLY A 49 -10.86 -14.28 12.57
CA GLY A 49 -11.16 -14.05 11.15
C GLY A 49 -11.73 -12.66 10.87
N VAL A 50 -12.71 -12.23 11.67
CA VAL A 50 -13.33 -10.90 11.51
C VAL A 50 -12.32 -9.80 11.79
N ILE A 51 -11.54 -9.92 12.87
CA ILE A 51 -10.51 -8.93 13.24
C ILE A 51 -9.42 -8.85 12.17
N SER A 52 -8.91 -9.98 11.69
CA SER A 52 -7.88 -10.00 10.65
C SER A 52 -8.38 -9.41 9.33
N LEU A 53 -9.65 -9.64 8.97
CA LEU A 53 -10.29 -9.03 7.81
C LEU A 53 -10.42 -7.50 7.97
N CYS A 54 -10.93 -7.02 9.10
CA CYS A 54 -11.05 -5.58 9.38
C CYS A 54 -9.69 -4.89 9.37
N LEU A 55 -8.66 -5.51 9.95
CA LEU A 55 -7.29 -4.99 9.97
C LEU A 55 -6.74 -4.88 8.55
N LEU A 56 -6.95 -5.90 7.71
CA LEU A 56 -6.50 -5.90 6.32
C LEU A 56 -7.20 -4.81 5.49
N MET A 57 -8.52 -4.68 5.63
CA MET A 57 -9.29 -3.62 4.96
C MET A 57 -8.80 -2.23 5.36
N PHE A 58 -8.65 -1.98 6.67
CA PHE A 58 -8.15 -0.70 7.17
C PHE A 58 -6.74 -0.40 6.64
N SER A 59 -5.86 -1.40 6.64
CA SER A 59 -4.48 -1.23 6.20
C SER A 59 -4.39 -0.92 4.70
N ILE A 60 -5.25 -1.53 3.87
CA ILE A 60 -5.30 -1.25 2.42
C ILE A 60 -5.80 0.16 2.14
N LEU A 61 -6.86 0.60 2.83
CA LEU A 61 -7.38 1.97 2.70
C LEU A 61 -6.30 3.01 3.03
N GLN A 62 -5.53 2.77 4.08
CA GLN A 62 -4.45 3.67 4.50
C GLN A 62 -3.17 3.56 3.67
N ALA A 63 -2.98 2.44 2.95
CA ALA A 63 -1.86 2.26 2.02
C ALA A 63 -2.09 2.98 0.68
N GLY A 64 -3.33 3.35 0.38
CA GLY A 64 -3.67 4.20 -0.76
C GLY A 64 -2.91 5.52 -0.73
N ASP A 65 -2.70 6.10 -1.92
CA ASP A 65 -2.12 7.44 -2.00
C ASP A 65 -3.17 8.51 -1.75
N GLU A 66 -2.73 9.71 -1.43
CA GLU A 66 -3.63 10.84 -1.22
C GLU A 66 -4.34 11.21 -2.53
N PHE A 67 -5.63 11.55 -2.44
CA PHE A 67 -6.39 11.96 -3.61
C PHE A 67 -5.81 13.26 -4.16
N LYS A 68 -5.30 13.22 -5.39
CA LYS A 68 -4.84 14.41 -6.10
C LYS A 68 -6.03 15.19 -6.64
N GLU A 69 -5.94 16.51 -6.54
CA GLU A 69 -6.93 17.41 -7.12
C GLU A 69 -6.99 17.32 -8.65
N ILE A 70 -8.20 17.34 -9.22
CA ILE A 70 -8.45 17.18 -10.66
C ILE A 70 -8.10 18.47 -11.44
N ARG A 71 -8.18 19.65 -10.82
CA ARG A 71 -8.02 20.93 -11.53
C ARG A 71 -6.57 21.14 -11.95
N ALA A 72 -6.33 21.12 -13.25
CA ALA A 72 -5.02 21.37 -13.85
C ALA A 72 -4.44 22.75 -13.47
N CYS A 73 -5.29 23.77 -13.25
CA CYS A 73 -4.84 25.11 -12.85
C CYS A 73 -4.07 25.12 -11.53
N VAL A 74 -4.37 24.21 -10.58
CA VAL A 74 -3.66 24.13 -9.30
C VAL A 74 -2.29 23.49 -9.47
N ASP A 75 -2.20 22.42 -10.27
CA ASP A 75 -0.92 21.77 -10.60
C ASP A 75 -0.01 22.68 -11.45
N LEU A 76 -0.58 23.39 -12.43
CA LEU A 76 0.15 24.34 -13.27
C LEU A 76 0.50 25.63 -12.52
N GLY A 77 -0.32 26.06 -11.55
CA GLY A 77 -0.03 27.24 -10.72
C GLY A 77 1.20 27.05 -9.83
N ALA A 78 1.53 25.81 -9.47
CA ALA A 78 2.75 25.48 -8.74
C ALA A 78 4.01 25.42 -9.64
N ARG A 79 3.87 25.46 -10.97
CA ARG A 79 4.99 25.46 -11.91
C ARG A 79 5.43 26.89 -12.24
N PHE A 80 6.73 27.14 -12.11
CA PHE A 80 7.32 28.43 -12.48
C PHE A 80 7.65 28.53 -13.97
N TRP A 81 7.65 29.76 -14.48
CA TRP A 81 8.02 30.05 -15.87
C TRP A 81 9.42 29.56 -16.24
N GLU A 82 10.38 29.66 -15.31
CA GLU A 82 11.75 29.19 -15.50
C GLU A 82 11.83 27.68 -15.78
N THR A 83 10.96 26.87 -15.15
CA THR A 83 10.87 25.43 -15.41
C THR A 83 10.19 25.14 -16.75
N ASN A 84 9.17 25.92 -17.12
CA ASN A 84 8.42 25.70 -18.35
C ASN A 84 9.17 26.17 -19.62
N ARG A 85 9.95 27.25 -19.50
CA ARG A 85 10.80 27.77 -20.58
C ARG A 85 12.01 26.88 -20.87
N ASN A 86 12.36 26.01 -19.93
CA ASN A 86 13.50 25.11 -20.02
C ASN A 86 13.19 23.90 -20.91
N ILE A 87 13.23 24.09 -22.23
CA ILE A 87 12.90 23.05 -23.20
C ILE A 87 14.14 22.22 -23.55
N THR A 88 14.20 20.99 -23.02
CA THR A 88 15.34 20.08 -23.15
C THR A 88 15.72 19.78 -24.60
N SER A 89 14.74 19.69 -25.50
CA SER A 89 14.96 19.45 -26.93
C SER A 89 15.73 20.58 -27.64
N PHE A 90 15.79 21.78 -27.07
CA PHE A 90 16.43 22.96 -27.69
C PHE A 90 17.66 23.46 -26.93
N TYR A 91 18.29 22.63 -26.11
CA TYR A 91 19.47 23.03 -25.37
C TYR A 91 20.65 23.36 -26.28
N LYS A 92 21.22 24.54 -26.06
CA LYS A 92 22.50 24.97 -26.62
C LYS A 92 23.52 25.02 -25.50
N PHE A 93 24.53 24.17 -25.57
CA PHE A 93 25.61 24.08 -24.57
C PHE A 93 26.73 25.10 -24.78
N ASN A 94 26.63 25.95 -25.80
CA ASN A 94 27.56 27.06 -26.02
C ASN A 94 27.09 28.32 -25.28
N HIS A 95 27.20 28.30 -23.94
CA HIS A 95 26.83 29.41 -23.06
C HIS A 95 27.94 29.72 -22.05
N ARG A 96 27.87 30.88 -21.39
CA ARG A 96 28.87 31.35 -20.42
C ARG A 96 29.21 30.32 -19.32
N GLY A 97 28.23 29.49 -18.94
CA GLY A 97 28.40 28.34 -18.03
C GLY A 97 29.55 27.38 -18.41
N LYS A 98 29.84 27.21 -19.72
CA LYS A 98 30.87 26.28 -20.22
C LYS A 98 32.29 26.66 -19.79
N VAL A 99 32.56 27.96 -19.65
CA VAL A 99 33.89 28.46 -19.27
C VAL A 99 34.08 28.42 -17.76
N VAL A 100 33.01 28.76 -17.01
CA VAL A 100 33.05 28.82 -15.54
C VAL A 100 33.00 27.44 -14.87
N SER A 101 32.38 26.43 -15.49
CA SER A 101 32.30 25.07 -14.92
C SER A 101 33.58 24.24 -15.07
N CYS A 102 34.55 24.71 -15.86
CA CYS A 102 35.80 24.00 -16.17
C CYS A 102 36.99 24.44 -15.27
N GLN A 103 36.81 25.49 -14.45
CA GLN A 103 37.85 26.05 -13.57
C GLN A 103 37.73 25.60 -12.10
N GLN A 104 36.91 24.59 -11.80
CA GLN A 104 36.83 23.94 -10.49
C GLN A 104 37.41 22.53 -10.52
#